data_AF-A0A0F2LLT5-F1
#
_entry.id   AF-A0A0F2LLT5-F1
#
_cell.length_a   1.000
_cell.length_b   1.000
_cell.length_c   1.000
_cell.angle_alpha   90.00
_cell.angle_beta   90.00
_cell.angle_gamma   90.00
#
_symmetry.space_group_name_H-M   'P 1'
#
loop_
_entity.id
_entity.type
_entity.pdbx_description
1 polymer ?
#
loop_
_entity_poly.entity_id
_entity_poly.type
_entity_poly.pdbx_seq_one_letter_code
_entity_poly.pdbx_strand_id
1 'polypeptide(L)'
;MTSNFSVSLYVLTEPQRTREVFLGLDKMLSDMCKPIRIGASYICSPSDDLLVSVFLNDDVKRYAMVIKVEGKNASELVDVVSKINEKLKEMGVHASLFSSFKSSL
;
A
#
# COMPACT_ATOMS: atom_id res chain seq x y z
N MET A 1 -13.30 -3.52 -23.23
CA MET A 1 -11.98 -3.02 -22.80
C MET A 1 -11.95 -3.06 -21.29
N THR A 2 -11.07 -3.89 -20.72
CA THR A 2 -10.86 -3.96 -19.26
C THR A 2 -9.67 -3.06 -18.93
N SER A 3 -9.90 -2.04 -18.11
CA SER A 3 -8.83 -1.18 -17.62
C SER A 3 -8.32 -1.68 -16.26
N ASN A 4 -7.01 -1.64 -16.07
CA ASN A 4 -6.37 -1.84 -14.77
C ASN A 4 -5.89 -0.49 -14.25
N PHE A 5 -6.10 -0.27 -12.96
CA PHE A 5 -5.72 0.91 -12.23
C PHE A 5 -4.66 0.52 -11.19
N SER A 6 -3.68 1.39 -10.98
CA SER A 6 -2.67 1.20 -9.94
C SER A 6 -2.38 2.54 -9.27
N VAL A 7 -2.34 2.54 -7.94
CA VAL A 7 -1.87 3.67 -7.13
C VAL A 7 -0.77 3.17 -6.20
N SER A 8 0.33 3.90 -6.17
CA SER A 8 1.46 3.64 -5.28
C SER A 8 1.63 4.81 -4.33
N LEU A 9 1.72 4.52 -3.04
CA LEU A 9 2.05 5.46 -1.98
C LEU A 9 3.46 5.18 -1.47
N TYR A 10 4.21 6.24 -1.20
CA TYR A 10 5.50 6.19 -0.52
C TYR A 10 5.38 6.72 0.90
N VAL A 11 5.85 5.92 1.85
CA VAL A 11 6.11 6.36 3.21
C VAL A 11 7.59 6.65 3.33
N LEU A 12 7.90 7.95 3.43
CA LEU A 12 9.25 8.46 3.64
C LEU A 12 9.39 8.91 5.08
N THR A 13 10.02 8.08 5.90
CA THR A 13 10.35 8.42 7.29
C THR A 13 11.72 7.84 7.67
N GLU A 14 12.16 8.04 8.91
CA GLU A 14 13.43 7.50 9.38
C GLU A 14 13.43 5.96 9.33
N PRO A 15 14.54 5.31 8.99
CA PRO A 15 14.56 3.86 8.76
C PRO A 15 14.02 3.02 9.92
N GLN A 16 14.29 3.41 11.16
CA GLN A 16 13.78 2.74 12.36
C GLN A 16 12.25 2.82 12.42
N ARG A 17 11.70 4.02 12.21
CA ARG A 17 10.25 4.24 12.20
C ARG A 17 9.57 3.52 11.04
N THR A 18 10.17 3.50 9.85
CA THR A 18 9.66 2.73 8.70
C THR A 18 9.59 1.24 9.04
N ARG A 19 10.59 0.69 9.74
CA ARG A 19 10.58 -0.72 10.19
C ARG A 19 9.49 -1.00 11.21
N GLU A 20 9.32 -0.13 12.21
CA GLU A 20 8.26 -0.27 13.21
C GLU A 20 6.88 -0.28 12.57
N VAL A 21 6.62 0.67 11.68
CA VAL A 21 5.38 0.77 10.92
C VAL A 21 5.16 -0.48 10.07
N PHE A 22 6.21 -0.93 9.36
CA PHE A 22 6.17 -2.13 8.53
C PHE A 22 5.80 -3.38 9.35
N LEU A 23 6.36 -3.54 10.56
CA LEU A 23 6.02 -4.67 11.45
C LEU A 23 4.58 -4.59 11.97
N GLY A 24 4.01 -3.39 12.08
CA GLY A 24 2.61 -3.16 12.46
C GLY A 24 1.58 -3.37 11.34
N LEU A 25 2.02 -3.58 10.10
CA LEU A 25 1.12 -3.68 8.94
C LEU A 25 0.15 -4.85 9.01
N ASP A 26 0.50 -5.93 9.70
CA ASP A 26 -0.39 -7.07 9.86
C ASP A 26 -1.71 -6.65 10.52
N LYS A 27 -1.60 -5.88 11.61
CA LYS A 27 -2.75 -5.31 12.31
C LYS A 27 -3.43 -4.18 11.52
N MET A 28 -2.66 -3.39 10.77
CA MET A 28 -3.22 -2.31 9.95
C MET A 28 -4.09 -2.87 8.82
N LEU A 29 -3.62 -3.93 8.15
CA LEU A 29 -4.27 -4.54 7.01
C LEU A 29 -5.41 -5.47 7.43
N SER A 30 -5.38 -6.04 8.63
CA SER A 30 -6.43 -6.94 9.13
C SER A 30 -7.83 -6.33 9.18
N ASP A 31 -7.93 -5.01 9.25
CA ASP A 31 -9.20 -4.28 9.21
C ASP A 31 -9.83 -4.27 7.80
N MET A 32 -9.07 -4.58 6.75
CA MET A 32 -9.50 -4.53 5.35
C MET A 32 -9.50 -5.90 4.67
N CYS A 33 -8.58 -6.78 5.04
CA CYS A 33 -8.29 -8.02 4.34
C CYS A 33 -7.48 -8.94 5.27
N LYS A 34 -7.32 -10.22 4.92
CA LYS A 34 -6.37 -11.11 5.62
C LYS A 34 -4.97 -10.93 5.03
N PRO A 35 -4.04 -10.25 5.72
CA PRO A 35 -2.67 -10.10 5.22
C PRO A 35 -1.91 -11.42 5.22
N ILE A 36 -1.00 -11.56 4.25
CA ILE A 36 0.00 -12.61 4.17
C ILE A 36 1.36 -11.94 4.07
N ARG A 37 2.29 -12.33 4.95
CA ARG A 37 3.68 -11.86 4.90
C ARG A 37 4.52 -12.80 4.05
N ILE A 38 5.23 -12.25 3.07
CA ILE A 38 6.18 -12.97 2.21
C ILE A 38 7.51 -12.22 2.29
N GLY A 39 8.45 -12.72 3.09
CA GLY A 39 9.74 -12.06 3.30
C GLY A 39 9.61 -10.63 3.85
N ALA A 40 10.16 -9.67 3.10
CA ALA A 40 10.08 -8.23 3.37
C ALA A 40 8.88 -7.57 2.67
N SER A 41 7.77 -8.30 2.54
CA SER A 41 6.55 -7.80 1.92
C SER A 41 5.28 -8.33 2.61
N TYR A 42 4.21 -7.57 2.48
CA TYR A 42 2.85 -7.97 2.81
C TYR A 42 2.01 -7.94 1.54
N ILE A 43 1.11 -8.91 1.39
CA ILE A 43 0.09 -8.91 0.35
C ILE A 43 -1.27 -9.20 0.97
N CYS A 44 -2.31 -8.61 0.43
CA CYS A 44 -3.68 -8.98 0.76
C CYS A 44 -4.64 -8.56 -0.35
N SER A 45 -5.85 -9.11 -0.33
CA SER A 45 -6.90 -8.76 -1.27
C SER A 45 -8.15 -8.34 -0.48
N PRO A 46 -8.55 -7.06 -0.54
CA PRO A 46 -9.80 -6.58 0.05
C PRO A 46 -11.05 -7.05 -0.70
N SER A 47 -10.91 -7.38 -2.00
CA SER A 47 -11.96 -7.89 -2.87
C SER A 47 -11.36 -8.58 -4.10
N ASP A 48 -12.18 -9.35 -4.83
CA ASP A 48 -11.74 -10.14 -5.99
C ASP A 48 -11.07 -9.32 -7.11
N ASP A 49 -11.32 -8.01 -7.17
CA ASP A 49 -10.77 -7.12 -8.17
C ASP A 49 -9.65 -6.21 -7.65
N LEU A 50 -9.25 -6.34 -6.37
CA LEU A 50 -8.21 -5.52 -5.73
C LEU A 50 -7.08 -6.36 -5.12
N LEU A 51 -5.85 -5.89 -5.34
CA LEU A 51 -4.64 -6.38 -4.69
C LEU A 51 -3.92 -5.23 -3.98
N VAL A 52 -3.63 -5.42 -2.71
CA VAL A 52 -2.75 -4.56 -1.92
C VAL A 52 -1.43 -5.28 -1.73
N SER A 53 -0.32 -4.60 -2.04
CA SER A 53 1.03 -5.07 -1.74
C SER A 53 1.81 -3.98 -1.01
N VAL A 54 2.57 -4.37 -0.01
CA VAL A 54 3.44 -3.48 0.75
C VAL A 54 4.84 -4.07 0.78
N PHE A 55 5.84 -3.30 0.40
CA PHE A 55 7.23 -3.76 0.38
C PHE A 55 8.19 -2.63 0.72
N LEU A 56 9.36 -3.03 1.19
CA LEU A 56 10.46 -2.12 1.47
C LEU A 56 11.29 -1.98 0.18
N ASN A 57 11.50 -0.74 -0.24
CA ASN A 57 12.33 -0.44 -1.39
C ASN A 57 13.68 0.11 -0.91
N ASP A 58 14.73 -0.68 -1.13
CA ASP A 58 16.12 -0.36 -0.79
C ASP A 58 16.88 0.33 -1.93
N ASP A 59 16.32 0.38 -3.15
CA ASP A 59 16.95 1.01 -4.34
C ASP A 59 16.79 2.54 -4.36
N VAL A 60 15.89 3.08 -3.55
CA VAL A 60 15.79 4.53 -3.36
C VAL A 60 16.92 4.95 -2.42
N LYS A 61 17.62 6.05 -2.71
CA LYS A 61 18.61 6.70 -1.81
C LYS A 61 18.12 6.93 -0.36
N ARG A 62 16.87 6.61 -0.06
CA ARG A 62 16.19 6.65 1.23
C ARG A 62 15.36 5.37 1.36
N TYR A 63 15.60 4.61 2.42
CA TYR A 63 14.78 3.46 2.82
C TYR A 63 13.30 3.85 2.85
N ALA A 64 12.51 3.32 1.92
CA ALA A 64 11.10 3.70 1.74
C ALA A 64 10.19 2.49 1.83
N MET A 65 9.04 2.64 2.47
CA MET A 65 7.97 1.66 2.39
C MET A 65 7.02 2.07 1.26
N VAL A 66 6.78 1.14 0.35
CA VAL A 66 5.90 1.31 -0.80
C VAL A 66 4.63 0.52 -0.55
N ILE A 67 3.49 1.19 -0.67
CA ILE A 67 2.17 0.55 -0.63
C ILE A 67 1.55 0.72 -2.00
N LYS A 68 1.34 -0.38 -2.71
CA LYS A 68 0.75 -0.42 -4.04
C LYS A 68 -0.62 -1.08 -3.98
N VAL A 69 -1.63 -0.39 -4.49
CA VAL A 69 -2.99 -0.88 -4.66
C VAL A 69 -3.27 -0.99 -6.15
N GLU A 70 -3.73 -2.14 -6.59
CA GLU A 70 -4.02 -2.43 -8.00
C GLU A 70 -5.41 -3.03 -8.14
N GLY A 71 -6.08 -2.75 -9.25
CA GLY A 71 -7.36 -3.39 -9.54
C GLY A 71 -8.12 -2.84 -10.74
N LYS A 72 -9.33 -3.37 -10.95
CA LYS A 72 -10.17 -3.00 -12.12
C LYS A 72 -11.19 -1.91 -11.83
N ASN A 73 -11.59 -1.76 -10.57
CA ASN A 73 -12.56 -0.76 -10.13
C ASN A 73 -11.82 0.45 -9.54
N ALA A 74 -11.81 1.56 -10.27
CA ALA A 74 -11.13 2.78 -9.83
C ALA A 74 -11.74 3.39 -8.56
N SER A 75 -13.06 3.32 -8.38
CA SER A 75 -13.74 3.87 -7.21
C SER A 75 -13.33 3.11 -5.95
N GLU A 76 -13.42 1.78 -6.02
CA GLU A 76 -13.07 0.91 -4.91
C GLU A 76 -11.58 1.01 -4.56
N LEU A 77 -10.72 1.13 -5.57
CA LEU A 77 -9.30 1.37 -5.37
C LEU A 77 -9.05 2.67 -4.59
N VAL A 78 -9.74 3.75 -4.94
CA VAL A 78 -9.62 5.03 -4.24
C VAL A 78 -10.10 4.92 -2.79
N ASP A 79 -11.17 4.17 -2.53
CA ASP A 79 -11.67 3.92 -1.16
C ASP A 79 -10.64 3.16 -0.32
N VAL A 80 -10.01 2.13 -0.88
CA VAL A 80 -8.96 1.36 -0.20
C VAL A 80 -7.71 2.21 0.06
N VAL A 81 -7.27 2.97 -0.94
CA VAL A 81 -6.13 3.91 -0.79
C VAL A 81 -6.43 4.96 0.29
N SER A 82 -7.66 5.47 0.36
CA SER A 82 -8.07 6.45 1.36
C SER A 82 -8.02 5.87 2.77
N LYS A 83 -8.56 4.66 2.97
CA LYS A 83 -8.49 3.93 4.25
C LYS A 83 -7.04 3.68 4.68
N ILE A 84 -6.19 3.23 3.76
CA ILE A 84 -4.76 3.03 4.04
C ILE A 84 -4.12 4.35 4.50
N ASN A 85 -4.38 5.45 3.79
CA ASN A 85 -3.82 6.75 4.13
C ASN A 85 -4.30 7.25 5.51
N GLU A 86 -5.56 7.01 5.87
CA GLU A 86 -6.10 7.33 7.20
C GLU A 86 -5.40 6.52 8.29
N LYS A 87 -5.26 5.20 8.11
CA LYS A 87 -4.54 4.34 9.07
C LYS A 87 -3.09 4.75 9.25
N LEU A 88 -2.39 5.13 8.18
CA LEU A 88 -1.02 5.65 8.28
C LEU A 88 -0.98 6.96 9.09
N LYS A 89 -1.93 7.86 8.87
CA LYS A 89 -2.04 9.10 9.67
C LYS A 89 -2.31 8.82 11.14
N GLU A 90 -3.15 7.83 11.48
CA GLU A 90 -3.38 7.39 12.86
C GLU A 90 -2.09 6.88 13.53
N MET A 91 -1.18 6.27 12.75
CA MET A 91 0.16 5.87 13.19
C MET A 91 1.18 7.04 13.20
N GLY A 92 0.73 8.26 12.93
CA GLY A 92 1.56 9.46 12.83
C GLY A 92 2.47 9.50 11.59
N VAL A 93 2.18 8.69 10.58
CA VAL A 93 2.99 8.53 9.38
C VAL A 93 2.32 9.24 8.21
N HIS A 94 3.11 10.01 7.45
CA HIS A 94 2.64 10.65 6.24
C HIS A 94 3.07 9.85 5.01
N ALA A 95 2.09 9.44 4.21
CA ALA A 95 2.33 8.89 2.88
C ALA A 95 2.24 10.00 1.82
N SER A 96 3.05 9.89 0.78
CA SER A 96 2.98 10.71 -0.42
C SER A 96 2.53 9.85 -1.60
N LEU A 97 1.74 10.41 -2.51
CA LEU A 97 1.44 9.76 -3.78
C LEU A 97 2.74 9.64 -4.59
N PHE A 98 3.15 8.42 -4.90
CA PHE A 98 4.30 8.16 -5.77
C PHE A 98 3.87 8.11 -7.23
N SER A 99 2.80 7.36 -7.51
CA SER A 99 2.30 7.21 -8.87
C SER A 99 0.83 6.81 -8.90
N SER A 100 0.12 7.24 -9.93
CA SER A 100 -1.22 6.76 -10.27
C SER A 100 -1.27 6.46 -11.77
N PHE A 101 -1.64 5.23 -12.13
CA PHE A 101 -1.65 4.78 -13.52
C PHE A 101 -2.99 4.13 -13.88
N LYS A 102 -3.42 4.34 -15.12
CA LYS A 102 -4.46 3.57 -15.80
C LYS A 102 -3.81 2.91 -17.00
N SER A 103 -3.90 1.58 -17.09
CA SER A 103 -3.56 0.83 -18.29
C SER A 103 -4.83 0.20 -18.88
N SER A 104 -4.89 0.11 -20.19
CA SER A 104 -5.95 -0.60 -20.91
C SER A 104 -5.31 -1.75 -21.67
N LEU A 105 -5.89 -2.95 -21.52
CA LEU A 105 -5.62 -4.12 -22.37
C LEU A 105 -6.55 -4.09 -23.59
#